data_AF-D2PP77-F1
#
_entry.id   AF-D2PP77-F1
#
_cell.length_a   1.000
_cell.length_b   1.000
_cell.length_c   1.000
_cell.angle_alpha   90.00
_cell.angle_beta   90.00
_cell.angle_gamma   90.00
#
_symmetry.space_group_name_H-M   'P 1'
#
loop_
_entity.id
_entity.type
_entity.pdbx_description
1 polymer ?
#
loop_
_entity_poly.entity_id
_entity_poly.type
_entity_poly.pdbx_seq_one_letter_code
_entity_poly.pdbx_strand_id
1 'polypeptide(L)'
;MRAHNWWLGLGLPAAMVWCVAVSTSMPSWFDPSEDCALTAGRASDHGVTTHSRWFPPRATCDFGGGDVYQFISPGRSATLSVIGVLVALVVVVGMVQWVKALFRTGGVIRAAEAIDLQQRKVAHLATGVVAGALGTGALFLLFVVGVIAGGAPGMVVALLISVFGLAGLASALDRAHGPLPSTAAQSRRRGTLAAVLALASSAAGMVPRSPIPQLAFVMLGAAVFMITVAVQWALPRPSILVPGDKPATAGPSAAAPR
;
A
#
# COMPACT_ATOMS: atom_id res chain seq x y z
N MET A 1 10.29 -9.23 21.84
CA MET A 1 10.62 -9.27 20.40
C MET A 1 9.54 -8.50 19.63
N ARG A 2 9.89 -7.47 18.85
CA ARG A 2 8.89 -6.72 18.07
C ARG A 2 8.43 -7.64 16.94
N ALA A 3 7.24 -8.21 17.03
CA ALA A 3 6.55 -8.82 15.90
C ALA A 3 6.39 -7.72 14.85
N HIS A 4 7.35 -7.68 13.95
CA HIS A 4 7.41 -6.80 12.81
C HIS A 4 6.33 -7.36 11.87
N ASN A 5 5.54 -6.50 11.19
CA ASN A 5 4.36 -6.92 10.41
C ASN A 5 4.75 -7.64 9.11
N TRP A 6 5.46 -8.77 9.22
CA TRP A 6 5.99 -9.54 8.10
C TRP A 6 4.87 -10.14 7.26
N TRP A 7 3.70 -10.39 7.85
CA TRP A 7 2.51 -10.85 7.15
C TRP A 7 2.05 -9.90 6.04
N LEU A 8 2.08 -8.57 6.26
CA LEU A 8 1.79 -7.61 5.18
C LEU A 8 2.95 -7.53 4.19
N GLY A 9 4.18 -7.55 4.70
CA GLY A 9 5.38 -7.48 3.87
C GLY A 9 5.51 -8.64 2.88
N LEU A 10 5.06 -9.84 3.25
CA LEU A 10 5.04 -11.03 2.39
C LEU A 10 3.72 -11.19 1.64
N GLY A 11 2.60 -10.90 2.31
CA GLY A 11 1.26 -11.10 1.76
C GLY A 11 0.97 -10.20 0.56
N LEU A 12 1.37 -8.93 0.60
CA LEU A 12 1.08 -7.99 -0.49
C LEU A 12 1.87 -8.31 -1.78
N PRO A 13 3.19 -8.59 -1.74
CA PRO A 13 3.90 -9.08 -2.92
C PRO A 13 3.35 -10.42 -3.43
N ALA A 14 3.03 -11.36 -2.52
CA ALA A 14 2.41 -12.63 -2.92
C ALA A 14 1.05 -12.42 -3.60
N ALA A 15 0.25 -11.46 -3.13
CA ALA A 15 -1.01 -11.08 -3.77
C ALA A 15 -0.80 -10.50 -5.16
N MET A 16 0.23 -9.67 -5.35
CA MET A 16 0.56 -9.13 -6.66
C MET A 16 1.00 -10.23 -7.62
N VAL A 17 1.88 -11.14 -7.18
CA VAL A 17 2.31 -12.30 -7.96
C VAL A 17 1.11 -13.18 -8.33
N TRP A 18 0.18 -13.40 -7.40
CA TRP A 18 -1.04 -14.14 -7.67
C TRP A 18 -1.92 -13.43 -8.71
N CYS A 19 -2.09 -12.11 -8.64
CA CYS A 19 -2.83 -11.36 -9.66
C CYS A 19 -2.20 -11.51 -11.04
N VAL A 20 -0.87 -11.38 -11.14
CA VAL A 20 -0.13 -11.60 -12.40
C VAL A 20 -0.33 -13.03 -12.91
N ALA A 21 -0.23 -14.03 -12.03
CA ALA A 21 -0.46 -15.42 -12.40
C ALA A 21 -1.89 -15.64 -12.92
N VAL A 22 -2.90 -15.04 -12.30
CA VAL A 22 -4.30 -15.15 -12.76
C VAL A 22 -4.49 -14.44 -14.09
N SER A 23 -4.02 -13.20 -14.23
CA SER A 23 -4.14 -12.41 -15.46
C SER A 23 -3.45 -13.06 -16.64
N THR A 24 -2.25 -13.61 -16.45
CA THR A 24 -1.53 -14.37 -17.50
C THR A 24 -2.14 -15.75 -17.77
N SER A 25 -3.10 -16.20 -16.96
CA SER A 25 -3.87 -17.44 -17.19
C SER A 25 -5.22 -17.19 -17.86
N MET A 26 -5.52 -15.94 -18.19
CA MET A 26 -6.77 -15.49 -18.80
C MET A 26 -6.47 -14.82 -20.14
N PRO A 27 -7.48 -14.69 -21.02
CA PRO A 27 -7.34 -13.87 -22.22
C PRO A 27 -6.92 -12.46 -21.86
N SER A 28 -6.11 -11.85 -22.72
CA SER A 28 -5.73 -10.44 -22.63
C SER A 28 -6.97 -9.57 -22.38
N TRP A 29 -6.89 -8.70 -21.38
CA TRP A 29 -8.00 -7.78 -21.09
C TRP A 29 -8.05 -6.59 -22.05
N PHE A 30 -7.02 -6.41 -22.89
CA PHE A 30 -6.99 -5.40 -23.95
C PHE A 30 -7.73 -5.86 -25.20
N ASP A 31 -7.49 -7.10 -25.63
CA ASP A 31 -8.19 -7.72 -26.76
C ASP A 31 -8.50 -9.20 -26.45
N PRO A 32 -9.57 -9.45 -25.66
CA PRO A 32 -9.89 -10.81 -25.22
C PRO A 32 -10.37 -11.70 -26.36
N SER A 33 -10.98 -11.12 -27.40
CA SER A 33 -11.47 -11.81 -28.59
C SER A 33 -10.34 -12.35 -29.45
N GLU A 34 -9.35 -11.52 -29.76
CA GLU A 34 -8.18 -11.90 -30.56
C GLU A 34 -7.37 -12.99 -29.85
N ASP A 35 -7.09 -12.81 -28.55
CA ASP A 35 -6.29 -13.75 -27.77
C ASP A 35 -6.98 -15.12 -27.61
N CYS A 36 -8.31 -15.11 -27.45
CA CYS A 36 -9.13 -16.33 -27.49
C CYS A 36 -9.05 -17.03 -28.85
N ALA A 37 -9.17 -16.30 -29.96
CA ALA A 37 -9.11 -16.88 -31.30
C ALA A 37 -7.74 -17.49 -31.59
N LEU A 38 -6.66 -16.78 -31.27
CA LEU A 38 -5.28 -17.24 -31.44
C LEU A 38 -4.99 -18.48 -30.61
N THR A 39 -5.36 -18.48 -29.33
CA THR A 39 -5.11 -19.62 -28.41
C THR A 39 -5.92 -20.86 -28.81
N ALA A 40 -7.13 -20.67 -29.34
CA ALA A 40 -7.97 -21.76 -29.85
C ALA A 40 -7.59 -22.21 -31.28
N GLY A 41 -6.57 -21.60 -31.91
CA GLY A 41 -6.12 -21.93 -33.26
C GLY A 41 -7.10 -21.54 -34.37
N ARG A 42 -7.89 -20.47 -34.17
CA ARG A 42 -8.90 -19.99 -35.12
C ARG A 42 -8.42 -18.76 -35.87
N ALA A 43 -8.78 -18.68 -37.15
CA ALA A 43 -8.33 -17.61 -38.05
C ALA A 43 -9.14 -16.31 -37.94
N SER A 44 -10.30 -16.32 -37.27
CA SER A 44 -11.17 -15.14 -37.14
C SER A 44 -11.66 -14.95 -35.70
N ASP A 45 -11.61 -13.70 -35.23
CA ASP A 45 -12.15 -13.19 -33.97
C ASP A 45 -13.64 -12.83 -34.03
N HIS A 46 -14.24 -12.85 -35.23
CA HIS A 46 -15.61 -12.41 -35.45
C HIS A 46 -16.63 -13.31 -34.72
N GLY A 47 -17.37 -12.71 -33.79
CA GLY A 47 -18.44 -13.38 -33.06
C GLY A 47 -18.00 -14.11 -31.77
N VAL A 48 -16.73 -14.00 -31.36
CA VAL A 48 -16.24 -14.61 -30.12
C VAL A 48 -16.74 -13.82 -28.91
N THR A 49 -17.50 -14.48 -28.04
CA THR A 49 -17.90 -13.92 -26.74
C THR A 49 -17.01 -14.49 -25.64
N THR A 50 -16.45 -13.59 -24.82
CA THR A 50 -15.54 -13.97 -23.74
C THR A 50 -16.22 -13.81 -22.39
N HIS A 51 -16.12 -14.85 -21.56
CA HIS A 51 -16.65 -14.83 -20.21
C HIS A 51 -15.51 -15.07 -19.23
N SER A 52 -15.12 -14.02 -18.51
CA SER A 52 -14.08 -14.07 -17.48
C SER A 52 -14.66 -13.83 -16.09
N ARG A 53 -14.11 -14.54 -15.10
CA ARG A 53 -14.35 -14.30 -13.67
C ARG A 53 -13.02 -14.39 -12.93
N TRP A 54 -12.75 -13.42 -12.09
CA TRP A 54 -11.50 -13.34 -11.33
C TRP A 54 -11.46 -14.31 -10.14
N PHE A 55 -12.60 -14.63 -9.54
CA PHE A 55 -12.67 -15.57 -8.42
C PHE A 55 -13.98 -16.39 -8.41
N PRO A 56 -13.91 -17.74 -8.44
CA PRO A 56 -12.73 -18.52 -8.81
C PRO A 56 -12.24 -18.14 -10.23
N PRO A 57 -10.92 -18.13 -10.51
CA PRO A 57 -10.39 -17.78 -11.82
C PRO A 57 -10.99 -18.67 -12.92
N ARG A 58 -11.79 -18.11 -13.81
CA ARG A 58 -12.40 -18.82 -14.93
C ARG A 58 -12.40 -17.93 -16.17
N ALA A 59 -12.12 -18.54 -17.31
CA ALA A 59 -12.17 -17.91 -18.61
C ALA A 59 -12.65 -18.93 -19.65
N THR A 60 -13.72 -18.58 -20.36
CA THR A 60 -14.27 -19.37 -21.46
C THR A 60 -14.47 -18.47 -22.67
N CYS A 61 -14.18 -19.00 -23.85
CA CYS A 61 -14.42 -18.36 -25.14
C CYS A 61 -15.53 -19.13 -25.84
N ASP A 62 -16.63 -18.47 -26.17
CA ASP A 62 -17.74 -19.06 -26.92
C ASP A 62 -17.70 -18.53 -28.35
N PHE A 63 -17.59 -19.45 -29.31
CA PHE A 63 -17.49 -19.16 -30.75
C PHE A 63 -18.85 -19.24 -31.47
N GLY A 64 -19.94 -19.44 -30.72
CA GLY A 64 -21.27 -19.70 -31.27
C GLY A 64 -21.47 -21.16 -31.66
N GLY A 65 -22.73 -21.55 -31.92
CA GLY A 65 -23.06 -22.91 -32.35
C GLY A 65 -22.83 -24.01 -31.30
N GLY A 66 -22.66 -23.64 -30.02
CA GLY A 66 -22.37 -24.56 -28.91
C GLY A 66 -20.88 -24.87 -28.71
N ASP A 67 -20.00 -24.19 -29.45
CA ASP A 67 -18.57 -24.40 -29.43
C ASP A 67 -17.88 -23.51 -28.38
N VAL A 68 -17.62 -24.10 -27.22
CA VAL A 68 -17.06 -23.41 -26.07
C VAL A 68 -15.68 -23.95 -25.73
N TYR A 69 -14.68 -23.07 -25.82
CA TYR A 69 -13.30 -23.36 -25.43
C TYR A 69 -13.04 -22.92 -23.99
N GLN A 70 -12.47 -23.81 -23.18
CA GLN A 70 -11.99 -23.47 -21.84
C GLN A 70 -10.56 -22.96 -21.92
N PHE A 71 -10.40 -21.64 -21.77
CA PHE A 71 -9.08 -21.01 -21.81
C PHE A 71 -8.22 -21.38 -20.60
N ILE A 72 -8.85 -21.56 -19.44
CA ILE A 72 -8.20 -22.02 -18.21
C ILE A 72 -8.72 -23.41 -17.83
N SER A 73 -7.80 -24.36 -17.61
CA SER A 73 -8.19 -25.70 -17.18
C SER A 73 -8.79 -25.70 -15.77
N PRO A 74 -9.73 -26.61 -15.45
CA PRO A 74 -10.32 -26.71 -14.11
C PRO A 74 -9.29 -26.90 -12.99
N GLY A 75 -8.23 -27.68 -13.27
CA GLY A 75 -7.13 -27.90 -12.32
C GLY A 75 -6.35 -26.62 -12.02
N ARG A 76 -6.00 -25.83 -13.05
CA ARG A 76 -5.31 -24.55 -12.88
C ARG A 76 -6.19 -23.54 -12.14
N SER A 77 -7.49 -23.49 -12.47
CA SER A 77 -8.49 -22.68 -11.78
C SER A 77 -8.58 -23.02 -10.28
N ALA A 78 -8.65 -24.32 -9.94
CA ALA A 78 -8.70 -24.78 -8.56
C ALA A 78 -7.42 -24.42 -7.80
N THR A 79 -6.25 -24.68 -8.37
CA THR A 79 -4.94 -24.36 -7.75
C THR A 79 -4.80 -22.86 -7.50
N LEU A 80 -5.10 -22.01 -8.49
CA LEU A 80 -5.06 -20.56 -8.33
C LEU A 80 -6.09 -20.08 -7.30
N SER A 81 -7.27 -20.69 -7.22
CA SER A 81 -8.27 -20.35 -6.20
C SER A 81 -7.75 -20.63 -4.78
N VAL A 82 -7.18 -21.83 -4.55
CA VAL A 82 -6.62 -22.22 -3.25
C VAL A 82 -5.49 -21.27 -2.85
N ILE A 83 -4.54 -21.02 -3.76
CA ILE A 83 -3.44 -20.07 -3.51
C ILE A 83 -3.99 -18.68 -3.21
N GLY A 84 -4.98 -18.21 -3.98
CA GLY A 84 -5.61 -16.91 -3.78
C GLY A 84 -6.24 -16.76 -2.41
N VAL A 85 -6.95 -17.78 -1.92
CA VAL A 85 -7.52 -17.80 -0.56
C VAL A 85 -6.43 -17.75 0.50
N LEU A 86 -5.37 -18.56 0.38
CA LEU A 86 -4.27 -18.57 1.34
C LEU A 86 -3.57 -17.20 1.40
N VAL A 87 -3.31 -16.59 0.25
CA VAL A 87 -2.72 -15.25 0.16
C VAL A 87 -3.65 -14.20 0.77
N ALA A 88 -4.95 -14.25 0.45
CA ALA A 88 -5.93 -13.33 1.02
C ALA A 88 -5.99 -13.44 2.55
N LEU A 89 -5.96 -14.65 3.11
CA LEU A 89 -5.90 -14.87 4.56
C LEU A 89 -4.66 -14.23 5.19
N VAL A 90 -3.48 -14.41 4.58
CA VAL A 90 -2.24 -13.78 5.06
C VAL A 90 -2.33 -12.26 5.04
N VAL A 91 -2.87 -11.68 3.96
CA VAL A 91 -3.08 -10.23 3.85
C VAL A 91 -4.04 -9.74 4.93
N VAL A 92 -5.20 -10.39 5.10
CA VAL A 92 -6.21 -10.03 6.11
C VAL A 92 -5.61 -10.08 7.52
N VAL A 93 -4.90 -11.16 7.87
CA VAL A 93 -4.21 -11.30 9.16
C VAL A 93 -3.20 -10.17 9.36
N GLY A 94 -2.43 -9.83 8.31
CA GLY A 94 -1.51 -8.71 8.32
C GLY A 94 -2.20 -7.36 8.54
N MET A 95 -3.32 -7.11 7.85
CA MET A 95 -4.12 -5.89 7.99
C MET A 95 -4.66 -5.75 9.40
N VAL A 96 -5.24 -6.81 9.98
CA VAL A 96 -5.75 -6.82 11.35
C VAL A 96 -4.63 -6.49 12.35
N GLN A 97 -3.45 -7.07 12.19
CA GLN A 97 -2.30 -6.77 13.05
C GLN A 97 -1.84 -5.31 12.90
N TRP A 98 -1.82 -4.78 11.68
CA TRP A 98 -1.47 -3.39 11.43
C TRP A 98 -2.47 -2.42 12.05
N VAL A 99 -3.77 -2.66 11.89
CA VAL A 99 -4.84 -1.87 12.52
C VAL A 99 -4.72 -1.91 14.04
N LYS A 100 -4.58 -3.11 14.63
CA LYS A 100 -4.35 -3.25 16.09
C LYS A 100 -3.14 -2.45 16.55
N ALA A 101 -2.06 -2.45 15.76
CA ALA A 101 -0.85 -1.73 16.09
C ALA A 101 -0.98 -0.20 15.92
N LEU A 102 -1.93 0.29 15.12
CA LEU A 102 -2.28 1.72 15.04
C LEU A 102 -2.94 2.21 16.35
N PHE A 103 -3.77 1.37 16.95
CA PHE A 103 -4.53 1.71 18.15
C PHE A 103 -3.80 1.42 19.47
N ARG A 104 -2.71 0.65 19.46
CA ARG A 104 -1.87 0.46 20.65
C ARG A 104 -1.40 1.81 21.19
N THR A 105 -1.57 2.00 22.50
CA THR A 105 -1.07 3.15 23.25
C THR A 105 0.26 2.80 23.92
N GLY A 106 1.11 3.81 24.16
CA GLY A 106 2.40 3.64 24.82
C GLY A 106 3.62 3.55 23.89
N GLY A 107 4.78 3.43 24.52
CA GLY A 107 6.10 3.45 23.87
C GLY A 107 7.04 4.43 24.55
N VAL A 108 8.35 4.23 24.36
CA VAL A 108 9.38 5.12 24.90
C VAL A 108 9.11 6.55 24.45
N ILE A 109 8.96 7.45 25.42
CA ILE A 109 8.78 8.88 25.18
C ILE A 109 10.11 9.43 24.70
N ARG A 110 10.07 10.17 23.59
CA ARG A 110 11.23 10.91 23.10
C ARG A 110 11.09 12.34 23.55
N ALA A 111 11.95 12.74 24.48
CA ALA A 111 12.02 14.10 24.99
C ALA A 111 12.49 15.05 23.88
N ALA A 112 12.06 16.31 23.97
CA ALA A 112 12.55 17.39 23.10
C ALA A 112 13.85 18.00 23.63
N GLU A 113 14.26 17.63 24.84
CA GLU A 113 15.44 18.14 25.53
C GLU A 113 16.70 17.82 24.71
N ALA A 114 17.55 18.83 24.52
CA ALA A 114 18.80 18.80 23.73
C ALA A 114 18.66 18.72 22.19
N ILE A 115 17.47 18.83 21.59
CA ILE A 115 17.31 18.79 20.13
C ILE A 115 16.79 20.13 19.59
N ASP A 116 17.47 20.68 18.57
CA ASP A 116 16.96 21.82 17.80
C ASP A 116 15.68 21.43 17.02
N LEU A 117 14.55 21.98 17.48
CA LEU A 117 13.24 21.74 16.89
C LEU A 117 13.08 22.39 15.52
N GLN A 118 13.75 23.52 15.26
CA GLN A 118 13.64 24.24 14.00
C GLN A 118 14.39 23.49 12.91
N GLN A 119 15.62 23.05 13.18
CA GLN A 119 16.38 22.21 12.26
C GLN A 119 15.63 20.91 11.94
N ARG A 120 15.03 20.29 12.96
CA ARG A 120 14.22 19.07 12.80
C ARG A 120 12.96 19.31 11.95
N LYS A 121 12.29 20.45 12.11
CA LYS A 121 11.14 20.85 11.26
C LYS A 121 11.56 20.99 9.81
N VAL A 122 12.65 21.70 9.54
CA VAL A 122 13.18 21.86 8.17
C VAL A 122 13.54 20.51 7.58
N ALA A 123 14.21 19.64 8.34
CA ALA A 123 14.53 18.29 7.89
C ALA A 123 13.27 17.44 7.59
N HIS A 124 12.21 17.55 8.41
CA HIS A 124 10.95 16.83 8.17
C HIS A 124 10.27 17.30 6.89
N LEU A 125 10.26 18.60 6.63
CA LEU A 125 9.67 19.17 5.42
C LEU A 125 10.50 18.79 4.18
N ALA A 126 11.82 18.93 4.23
CA ALA A 126 12.71 18.58 3.13
C ALA A 126 12.63 17.08 2.77
N THR A 127 12.69 16.21 3.77
CA THR A 127 12.54 14.76 3.56
C THR A 127 11.13 14.39 3.12
N GLY A 128 10.10 15.10 3.58
CA GLY A 128 8.72 14.95 3.14
C GLY A 128 8.54 15.25 1.65
N VAL A 129 9.17 16.30 1.13
CA VAL A 129 9.14 16.62 -0.32
C VAL A 129 9.78 15.51 -1.13
N VAL A 130 11.00 15.09 -0.75
CA VAL A 130 11.73 14.04 -1.49
C VAL A 130 10.98 12.71 -1.44
N ALA A 131 10.50 12.31 -0.26
CA ALA A 131 9.74 11.08 -0.09
C ALA A 131 8.37 11.14 -0.79
N GLY A 132 7.73 12.30 -0.83
CA GLY A 132 6.49 12.53 -1.58
C GLY A 132 6.71 12.37 -3.09
N ALA A 133 7.76 12.97 -3.65
CA ALA A 133 8.09 12.84 -5.06
C ALA A 133 8.44 11.40 -5.45
N LEU A 134 9.37 10.77 -4.72
CA LEU A 134 9.79 9.38 -4.98
C LEU A 134 8.65 8.39 -4.72
N GLY A 135 7.94 8.57 -3.61
CA GLY A 135 6.79 7.75 -3.24
C GLY A 135 5.74 7.80 -4.33
N THR A 136 5.38 8.99 -4.81
CA THR A 136 4.32 9.09 -5.83
C THR A 136 4.75 8.56 -7.19
N GLY A 137 6.02 8.73 -7.58
CA GLY A 137 6.57 8.07 -8.78
C GLY A 137 6.48 6.54 -8.68
N ALA A 138 6.85 5.97 -7.52
CA ALA A 138 6.75 4.53 -7.27
C ALA A 138 5.30 4.04 -7.27
N LEU A 139 4.37 4.83 -6.73
CA LEU A 139 2.93 4.53 -6.77
C LEU A 139 2.41 4.50 -8.21
N PHE A 140 2.71 5.51 -9.01
CA PHE A 140 2.28 5.55 -10.40
C PHE A 140 2.80 4.33 -11.17
N LEU A 141 4.09 4.00 -11.01
CA LEU A 141 4.66 2.79 -11.60
C LEU A 141 3.92 1.53 -11.14
N LEU A 142 3.65 1.42 -9.84
CA LEU A 142 2.93 0.28 -9.27
C LEU A 142 1.50 0.16 -9.79
N PHE A 143 0.80 1.28 -9.98
CA PHE A 143 -0.53 1.33 -10.58
C PHE A 143 -0.46 0.87 -12.04
N VAL A 144 0.47 1.39 -12.83
CA VAL A 144 0.67 0.97 -14.23
C VAL A 144 0.96 -0.53 -14.33
N VAL A 145 1.89 -1.04 -13.52
CA VAL A 145 2.20 -2.48 -13.46
C VAL A 145 0.99 -3.29 -13.00
N GLY A 146 0.26 -2.81 -11.99
CA GLY A 146 -0.93 -3.48 -11.46
C GLY A 146 -2.06 -3.60 -12.49
N VAL A 147 -2.31 -2.52 -13.25
CA VAL A 147 -3.27 -2.52 -14.37
C VAL A 147 -2.82 -3.49 -15.45
N ILE A 148 -1.60 -3.30 -15.97
CA ILE A 148 -1.12 -4.03 -17.15
C ILE A 148 -0.99 -5.52 -16.86
N ALA A 149 -0.33 -5.86 -15.76
CA ALA A 149 0.04 -7.25 -15.47
C ALA A 149 -1.02 -8.01 -14.67
N GLY A 150 -1.83 -7.32 -13.86
CA GLY A 150 -2.76 -7.95 -12.91
C GLY A 150 -4.24 -7.60 -13.10
N GLY A 151 -4.59 -6.77 -14.09
CA GLY A 151 -5.97 -6.35 -14.35
C GLY A 151 -6.65 -5.71 -13.14
N ALA A 152 -7.95 -5.93 -12.99
CA ALA A 152 -8.73 -5.38 -11.89
C ALA A 152 -8.27 -5.86 -10.49
N PRO A 153 -7.97 -7.16 -10.27
CA PRO A 153 -7.40 -7.60 -8.99
C PRO A 153 -6.03 -6.96 -8.69
N GLY A 154 -5.16 -6.84 -9.70
CA GLY A 154 -3.86 -6.19 -9.58
C GLY A 154 -3.99 -4.73 -9.12
N MET A 155 -5.00 -4.02 -9.61
CA MET A 155 -5.33 -2.66 -9.16
C MET A 155 -5.69 -2.58 -7.68
N VAL A 156 -6.50 -3.52 -7.18
CA VAL A 156 -6.86 -3.58 -5.75
C VAL A 156 -5.61 -3.81 -4.89
N VAL A 157 -4.75 -4.75 -5.30
CA VAL A 157 -3.50 -5.04 -4.56
C VAL A 157 -2.53 -3.86 -4.62
N ALA A 158 -2.38 -3.21 -5.77
CA ALA A 158 -1.57 -2.00 -5.93
C ALA A 158 -2.04 -0.90 -4.97
N LEU A 159 -3.35 -0.68 -4.85
CA LEU A 159 -3.91 0.30 -3.91
C LEU A 159 -3.63 -0.08 -2.45
N LEU A 160 -3.72 -1.35 -2.08
CA LEU A 160 -3.37 -1.80 -0.73
C LEU A 160 -1.87 -1.58 -0.43
N ILE A 161 -0.99 -1.96 -1.35
CA ILE A 161 0.46 -1.69 -1.23
C ILE A 161 0.70 -0.19 -1.08
N SER A 162 0.00 0.63 -1.85
CA SER A 162 0.10 2.09 -1.80
C SER A 162 -0.24 2.63 -0.41
N VAL A 163 -1.39 2.21 0.14
CA VAL A 163 -1.86 2.63 1.47
C VAL A 163 -0.88 2.20 2.55
N PHE A 164 -0.51 0.93 2.61
CA PHE A 164 0.35 0.41 3.67
C PHE A 164 1.81 0.87 3.54
N GLY A 165 2.31 0.94 2.31
CA GLY A 165 3.65 1.41 1.99
C GLY A 165 3.83 2.87 2.36
N LEU A 166 2.94 3.75 1.90
CA LEU A 166 3.01 5.17 2.26
C LEU A 166 2.77 5.40 3.75
N ALA A 167 1.81 4.70 4.38
CA ALA A 167 1.61 4.84 5.81
C ALA A 167 2.84 4.40 6.61
N GLY A 168 3.51 3.33 6.18
CA GLY A 168 4.78 2.87 6.76
C GLY A 168 5.90 3.89 6.61
N LEU A 169 6.10 4.41 5.39
CA LEU A 169 7.11 5.42 5.09
C LEU A 169 6.86 6.72 5.85
N ALA A 170 5.63 7.24 5.81
CA ALA A 170 5.24 8.46 6.52
C ALA A 170 5.38 8.30 8.05
N SER A 171 5.05 7.12 8.59
CA SER A 171 5.27 6.80 10.01
C SER A 171 6.77 6.76 10.36
N ALA A 172 7.62 6.25 9.45
CA ALA A 172 9.06 6.22 9.65
C ALA A 172 9.67 7.63 9.58
N LEU A 173 9.22 8.47 8.64
CA LEU A 173 9.63 9.86 8.52
C LEU A 173 9.18 10.71 9.71
N ASP A 174 7.92 10.58 10.13
CA ASP A 174 7.44 11.26 11.34
C ASP A 174 8.18 10.73 12.58
N ARG A 175 8.62 9.48 12.58
CA ARG A 175 9.47 8.98 13.67
C ARG A 175 10.83 9.65 13.61
N ALA A 176 11.48 9.71 12.45
CA ALA A 176 12.81 10.30 12.34
C ALA A 176 12.81 11.81 12.63
N HIS A 177 11.87 12.55 12.03
CA HIS A 177 11.88 14.01 11.98
C HIS A 177 10.60 14.68 12.50
N GLY A 178 9.59 13.93 12.91
CA GLY A 178 8.32 14.49 13.39
C GLY A 178 8.41 15.25 14.71
N PRO A 179 7.33 15.96 15.08
CA PRO A 179 7.28 16.79 16.29
C PRO A 179 7.56 16.00 17.57
N LEU A 180 8.21 16.67 18.53
CA LEU A 180 8.56 16.20 19.88
C LEU A 180 7.91 17.09 20.96
N PRO A 181 7.63 16.58 22.16
CA PRO A 181 7.80 15.18 22.57
C PRO A 181 6.80 14.25 21.87
N SER A 182 7.20 13.01 21.59
CA SER A 182 6.29 12.03 20.97
C SER A 182 6.66 10.57 21.24
N THR A 183 5.65 9.72 21.20
CA THR A 183 5.80 8.25 21.24
C THR A 183 5.80 7.64 19.84
N ALA A 184 6.26 6.38 19.74
CA ALA A 184 6.20 5.62 18.49
C ALA A 184 4.75 5.40 18.00
N ALA A 185 3.79 5.27 18.91
CA ALA A 185 2.37 5.11 18.57
C ALA A 185 1.76 6.39 17.98
N GLN A 186 2.00 7.54 18.61
CA GLN A 186 1.58 8.84 18.08
C GLN A 186 2.17 9.09 16.69
N SER A 187 3.45 8.76 16.53
CA SER A 187 4.14 8.94 15.26
C SER A 187 3.54 8.10 14.14
N ARG A 188 3.19 6.84 14.45
CA ARG A 188 2.48 5.97 13.51
C ARG A 188 1.12 6.52 13.10
N ARG A 189 0.35 7.05 14.06
CA ARG A 189 -0.97 7.64 13.77
C ARG A 189 -0.86 8.88 12.88
N ARG A 190 0.07 9.79 13.19
CA ARG A 190 0.33 11.00 12.39
C ARG A 190 0.79 10.67 10.97
N GLY A 191 1.75 9.76 10.83
CA GLY A 191 2.24 9.31 9.54
C GLY A 191 1.16 8.62 8.71
N THR A 192 0.39 7.71 9.34
CA THR A 192 -0.72 7.03 8.66
C THR A 192 -1.80 8.00 8.21
N LEU A 193 -2.19 8.97 9.05
CA LEU A 193 -3.16 10.00 8.68
C LEU A 193 -2.69 10.81 7.47
N ALA A 194 -1.43 11.27 7.49
CA ALA A 194 -0.87 12.03 6.36
C ALA A 194 -0.85 11.22 5.06
N ALA A 195 -0.48 9.93 5.13
CA ALA A 195 -0.50 9.04 3.97
C ALA A 195 -1.91 8.79 3.43
N VAL A 196 -2.89 8.55 4.31
CA VAL A 196 -4.28 8.31 3.92
C VAL A 196 -4.90 9.56 3.28
N LEU A 197 -4.66 10.74 3.85
CA LEU A 197 -5.15 12.00 3.27
C LEU A 197 -4.53 12.27 1.91
N ALA A 198 -3.21 12.11 1.78
CA ALA A 198 -2.52 12.27 0.50
C ALA A 198 -3.07 11.35 -0.59
N LEU A 199 -3.25 10.06 -0.26
CA LEU A 199 -3.82 9.07 -1.18
C LEU A 199 -5.28 9.37 -1.54
N ALA A 200 -6.10 9.72 -0.56
CA ALA A 200 -7.51 10.06 -0.80
C ALA A 200 -7.63 11.27 -1.74
N SER A 201 -6.77 12.29 -1.57
CA SER A 201 -6.74 13.45 -2.45
C SER A 201 -6.26 13.12 -3.86
N SER A 202 -5.23 12.28 -4.01
CA SER A 202 -4.83 11.80 -5.34
C SER A 202 -5.93 10.98 -6.01
N ALA A 203 -6.57 10.07 -5.28
CA ALA A 203 -7.62 9.20 -5.80
C ALA A 203 -8.89 9.97 -6.20
N ALA A 204 -9.31 10.95 -5.40
CA ALA A 204 -10.46 11.82 -5.72
C ALA A 204 -10.27 12.61 -7.02
N GLY A 205 -9.01 12.79 -7.45
CA GLY A 205 -8.68 13.40 -8.73
C GLY A 205 -8.86 12.50 -9.95
N MET A 206 -8.68 11.19 -9.80
CA MET A 206 -8.67 10.22 -10.92
C MET A 206 -10.06 9.87 -11.44
N VAL A 207 -11.05 10.75 -11.26
CA VAL A 207 -12.42 10.53 -11.76
C VAL A 207 -12.39 10.49 -13.29
N PRO A 208 -12.95 9.43 -13.92
CA PRO A 208 -12.98 9.31 -15.36
C PRO A 208 -13.77 10.51 -15.92
N ARG A 209 -13.08 11.40 -16.65
CA ARG A 209 -13.49 12.69 -17.26
C ARG A 209 -12.76 13.93 -16.73
N SER A 210 -11.75 13.83 -15.86
CA SER A 210 -10.97 15.03 -15.51
C SER A 210 -10.17 15.54 -16.71
N PRO A 211 -10.28 16.82 -17.11
CA PRO A 211 -9.43 17.43 -18.14
C PRO A 211 -7.99 17.70 -17.66
N ILE A 212 -7.72 17.37 -16.40
CA ILE A 212 -6.47 17.65 -15.70
C ILE A 212 -5.48 16.51 -15.98
N PRO A 213 -4.21 16.81 -16.34
CA PRO A 213 -3.20 15.78 -16.56
C PRO A 213 -3.00 14.96 -15.27
N GLN A 214 -2.87 13.64 -15.41
CA GLN A 214 -2.76 12.70 -14.28
C GLN A 214 -1.64 13.05 -13.29
N LEU A 215 -0.56 13.68 -13.78
CA LEU A 215 0.55 14.19 -12.97
C LEU A 215 0.13 15.30 -11.97
N ALA A 216 -0.93 16.06 -12.23
CA ALA A 216 -1.39 17.09 -11.30
C ALA A 216 -2.01 16.49 -10.04
N PHE A 217 -2.64 15.31 -10.11
CA PHE A 217 -3.21 14.63 -8.94
C PHE A 217 -2.15 13.99 -8.04
N VAL A 218 -1.02 13.61 -8.65
CA VAL A 218 0.21 13.26 -7.94
C VAL A 218 0.72 14.45 -7.13
N MET A 219 0.79 15.63 -7.75
CA MET A 219 1.21 16.86 -7.07
C MET A 219 0.24 17.28 -5.97
N LEU A 220 -1.07 17.08 -6.17
CA LEU A 220 -2.09 17.35 -5.15
C LEU A 220 -1.89 16.48 -3.91
N GLY A 221 -1.66 15.17 -4.08
CA GLY A 221 -1.39 14.26 -2.96
C GLY A 221 -0.14 14.66 -2.17
N ALA A 222 0.95 14.99 -2.88
CA ALA A 222 2.17 15.49 -2.25
C ALA A 222 1.95 16.82 -1.51
N ALA A 223 1.18 17.74 -2.08
CA ALA A 223 0.82 19.00 -1.42
C ALA A 223 -0.01 18.76 -0.15
N VAL A 224 -1.02 17.88 -0.20
CA VAL A 224 -1.84 17.52 0.97
C VAL A 224 -0.99 16.85 2.05
N PHE A 225 -0.05 15.99 1.67
CA PHE A 225 0.91 15.42 2.61
C PHE A 225 1.71 16.51 3.33
N MET A 226 2.28 17.45 2.57
CA MET A 226 3.08 18.56 3.10
C MET A 226 2.27 19.49 4.00
N ILE A 227 1.04 19.82 3.61
CA ILE A 227 0.11 20.60 4.43
C ILE A 227 -0.17 19.86 5.74
N THR A 228 -0.42 18.55 5.68
CA THR A 228 -0.69 17.74 6.86
C THR A 228 0.51 17.75 7.82
N VAL A 229 1.73 17.59 7.30
CA VAL A 229 2.96 17.68 8.11
C VAL A 229 3.14 19.07 8.70
N ALA A 230 2.89 20.14 7.93
CA ALA A 230 2.98 21.52 8.41
C ALA A 230 1.97 21.80 9.54
N VAL A 231 0.72 21.34 9.38
CA VAL A 231 -0.33 21.45 10.41
C VAL A 231 0.07 20.67 11.67
N GLN A 232 0.61 19.46 11.53
CA GLN A 232 1.10 18.68 12.68
C GLN A 232 2.19 19.40 13.48
N TRP A 233 3.01 20.23 12.84
CA TRP A 233 4.00 21.08 13.51
C TRP A 233 3.40 22.35 14.12
N ALA A 234 2.27 22.83 13.61
CA ALA A 234 1.60 24.04 14.09
C ALA A 234 0.65 23.79 15.26
N LEU A 235 0.14 22.57 15.42
CA LEU A 235 -0.80 22.23 16.49
C LEU A 235 -0.16 22.31 17.89
N PRO A 236 -0.91 22.78 18.91
CA PRO A 236 -0.45 22.79 20.30
C PRO A 236 -0.03 21.39 20.73
N ARG A 237 1.13 21.30 21.39
CA ARG A 237 1.68 20.02 21.84
C ARG A 237 0.99 19.62 23.12
N PRO A 238 0.31 18.45 23.17
CA PRO A 238 -0.19 17.96 24.44
C PRO A 238 1.01 17.76 25.38
N SER A 239 0.92 18.31 26.60
CA SER A 239 1.86 17.99 27.65
C SER A 239 1.73 16.49 27.92
N ILE A 240 2.69 15.72 27.44
CA ILE A 240 2.79 14.32 27.83
C ILE A 240 3.21 14.36 29.29
N LEU A 241 2.25 14.19 30.19
CA LEU A 241 2.51 13.96 31.61
C LEU A 241 3.51 12.80 31.68
N VAL A 242 4.77 13.13 31.95
CA VAL A 242 5.76 12.15 32.36
C VAL A 242 5.23 11.65 33.69
N PRO A 243 4.79 10.38 33.83
CA PRO A 243 4.42 9.87 35.13
C PRO A 243 5.63 10.08 36.04
N GLY A 244 5.45 10.81 37.14
CA GLY A 244 6.54 11.28 38.02
C GLY A 244 7.40 10.18 38.63
N ASP A 245 7.10 8.91 38.39
CA ASP A 245 7.77 7.77 39.02
C ASP A 245 8.29 6.78 37.99
N LYS A 246 9.49 7.10 37.49
CA LYS A 246 10.68 6.24 37.47
C LYS A 246 11.60 6.78 36.37
N PRO A 247 12.77 7.37 36.70
CA PRO A 247 13.80 7.54 35.70
C PRO A 247 14.01 6.18 35.05
N ALA A 248 14.06 6.15 33.72
CA ALA A 248 14.49 4.97 32.99
C ALA A 248 15.89 4.64 33.53
N THR A 249 15.95 3.70 34.47
CA THR A 249 17.20 3.24 35.07
C THR A 249 18.05 2.77 33.90
N ALA A 250 19.09 3.54 33.60
CA ALA A 250 20.25 3.01 32.92
C ALA A 250 20.59 1.69 33.64
N GLY A 251 20.62 0.59 32.89
CA GLY A 251 20.97 -0.70 33.45
C GLY A 251 22.27 -0.57 34.26
N PRO A 252 22.39 -1.16 35.47
CA PRO A 252 23.57 -1.02 36.34
C PRO A 252 24.91 -1.56 35.78
N SER A 253 25.07 -1.78 34.48
CA SER A 253 26.25 -2.48 33.93
C SER A 253 27.43 -1.57 33.58
N ALA A 254 27.44 -0.30 33.99
CA ALA A 254 28.51 0.65 33.64
C ALA A 254 29.31 1.18 34.84
N ALA A 255 29.30 0.49 35.98
CA ALA A 255 30.16 0.81 37.12
C ALA A 255 30.81 -0.45 37.69
N ALA A 256 31.88 -0.89 37.04
CA ALA A 256 32.93 -1.65 37.70
C ALA A 256 34.28 -1.29 37.05
N PRO A 257 35.02 -0.29 37.56
CA PRO A 257 36.45 -0.24 37.36
C PRO A 257 37.11 -1.34 38.20
N ARG A 258 37.94 -2.17 37.57
CA ARG A 258 39.04 -2.86 38.22
C ARG A 258 40.33 -2.14 37.87
#